data_AF-A0A498FYD5-F1
#
_entry.id   AF-A0A498FYD5-F1
#
_cell.length_a   1.000
_cell.length_b   1.000
_cell.length_c   1.000
_cell.angle_alpha   90.00
_cell.angle_beta   90.00
_cell.angle_gamma   90.00
#
_symmetry.space_group_name_H-M   'P 1'
#
loop_
_entity.id
_entity.type
_entity.pdbx_description
1 polymer ?
#
loop_
_entity_poly.entity_id
_entity_poly.type
_entity_poly.pdbx_seq_one_letter_code
_entity_poly.pdbx_strand_id
1 'polypeptide(L)' 'VEIEDVGDSCSGISGTYGWKEEKYDKSMKIGEEMFDHMRHAEGDAGITECPTCAMQMEHGTGYEIRHPLELLEDALVE' A
#
# COMPACT_ATOMS: atom_id res chain seq x y z
N VAL A 1 -10.56 9.61 13.17
CA VAL A 1 -9.77 8.79 12.24
C VAL A 1 -9.78 7.38 12.76
N GLU A 2 -10.37 6.46 12.01
CA GLU A 2 -10.25 5.02 12.26
C GLU A 2 -9.13 4.49 11.37
N ILE A 3 -8.31 3.59 11.92
CA ILE A 3 -7.17 2.99 11.21
C ILE A 3 -7.33 1.49 11.36
N GLU A 4 -7.31 0.80 10.22
CA GLU A 4 -7.27 -0.64 10.15
C GLU A 4 -5.88 -1.10 9.71
N ASP A 5 -5.33 -2.09 10.41
CA ASP A 5 -4.05 -2.69 10.05
C ASP A 5 -4.26 -3.73 8.96
N VAL A 6 -3.50 -3.61 7.87
CA VAL A 6 -3.55 -4.52 6.70
C VAL A 6 -2.63 -5.74 6.87
N GLY A 7 -2.15 -5.99 8.10
CA GLY A 7 -1.50 -7.22 8.55
C GLY A 7 0.03 -7.24 8.37
N ASP A 8 0.67 -8.32 8.81
CA ASP A 8 2.13 -8.57 8.74
C ASP A 8 2.66 -8.83 7.31
N SER A 9 1.95 -8.34 6.28
CA SER A 9 2.18 -8.65 4.89
C SER A 9 3.15 -7.66 4.21
N CYS A 10 3.82 -8.10 3.15
CA CYS A 10 4.78 -7.29 2.39
C CYS A 10 4.20 -6.88 1.04
N SER A 11 4.44 -5.65 0.58
CA SER A 11 4.00 -5.21 -0.76
C SER A 11 4.66 -5.96 -1.91
N GLY A 12 5.81 -6.62 -1.67
CA GLY A 12 6.57 -7.37 -2.68
C GLY A 12 7.49 -6.53 -3.57
N ILE A 13 7.39 -5.20 -3.51
CA ILE A 13 8.01 -4.29 -4.50
C ILE A 13 9.53 -4.14 -4.37
N SER A 14 10.05 -4.00 -3.14
CA SER A 14 11.47 -3.80 -2.81
C SER A 14 12.23 -2.91 -3.81
N GLY A 15 11.94 -1.61 -3.83
CA GLY A 15 12.52 -0.67 -4.80
C GLY A 15 11.92 -0.89 -6.20
N THR A 16 12.76 -1.16 -7.20
CA THR A 16 12.29 -1.53 -8.56
C THR A 16 12.30 -3.04 -8.81
N TYR A 17 12.66 -3.85 -7.80
CA TYR A 17 12.74 -5.31 -7.93
C TYR A 17 11.45 -5.90 -8.49
N GLY A 18 10.32 -5.51 -7.91
CA GLY A 18 9.02 -6.08 -8.24
C GLY A 18 8.46 -5.69 -9.60
N TRP A 19 9.07 -4.72 -10.27
CA TRP A 19 8.66 -4.26 -11.61
C TRP A 19 9.54 -4.81 -12.74
N LYS A 20 10.59 -5.56 -12.40
CA LYS A 20 11.36 -6.26 -13.43
C LYS A 20 10.50 -7.38 -14.01
N GLU A 21 10.50 -7.51 -15.33
CA GLU A 21 9.71 -8.52 -16.05
C GLU A 21 9.92 -9.92 -15.46
N GLU A 22 11.16 -10.30 -15.15
CA GLU A 22 11.49 -11.61 -14.60
C GLU A 22 11.12 -11.81 -13.11
N LYS A 23 10.64 -10.75 -12.44
CA LYS A 23 10.26 -10.73 -11.01
C LYS A 23 8.81 -10.34 -10.78
N TYR A 24 8.12 -9.80 -11.78
CA TYR A 24 6.79 -9.22 -11.66
C TYR A 24 5.79 -10.16 -11.00
N ASP A 25 5.58 -11.35 -11.57
CA ASP A 25 4.61 -12.33 -11.04
C ASP A 25 4.94 -12.73 -9.60
N LYS A 26 6.23 -12.84 -9.26
CA LYS A 26 6.67 -13.17 -7.91
C LYS A 26 6.39 -12.04 -6.93
N SER A 27 6.65 -10.79 -7.33
CA SER A 27 6.34 -9.60 -6.53
C SER A 27 4.85 -9.47 -6.27
N MET A 28 4.03 -9.63 -7.31
CA MET A 28 2.58 -9.59 -7.17
C MET A 28 2.09 -10.66 -6.20
N LYS A 29 2.61 -11.88 -6.32
CA LYS A 29 2.27 -12.98 -5.40
C LYS A 29 2.67 -12.72 -3.95
N ILE A 30 3.79 -12.04 -3.70
CA ILE A 30 4.18 -11.66 -2.33
C ILE A 30 3.20 -10.63 -1.75
N GLY A 31 2.73 -9.70 -2.59
CA GLY A 31 1.77 -8.67 -2.21
C GLY A 31 0.31 -9.12 -2.08
N GLU A 32 -0.06 -10.32 -2.58
CA GLU A 32 -1.46 -10.78 -2.65
C GLU A 32 -2.21 -10.67 -1.32
N GLU A 33 -1.58 -11.11 -0.22
CA GLU A 33 -2.19 -11.05 1.12
C GLU A 33 -2.48 -9.61 1.55
N MET A 34 -1.51 -8.70 1.37
CA MET A 34 -1.68 -7.27 1.65
C MET A 34 -2.81 -6.67 0.80
N PHE A 35 -2.84 -7.01 -0.49
CA PHE A 35 -3.85 -6.49 -1.41
C PHE A 35 -5.25 -6.97 -1.04
N ASP A 36 -5.38 -8.23 -0.60
CA ASP A 36 -6.64 -8.78 -0.11
C ASP A 36 -7.09 -8.06 1.17
N HIS A 37 -6.21 -7.84 2.14
CA HIS A 37 -6.55 -7.08 3.35
C HIS A 37 -7.03 -5.67 3.01
N MET A 38 -6.29 -4.95 2.16
CA MET A 38 -6.68 -3.61 1.72
C MET A 38 -8.05 -3.57 1.06
N ARG A 39 -8.39 -4.55 0.21
CA ARG A 39 -9.71 -4.62 -0.44
C ARG A 39 -10.87 -4.90 0.51
N HIS A 40 -10.62 -5.49 1.67
CA HIS A 40 -11.64 -5.79 2.68
C HIS A 40 -11.71 -4.74 3.78
N ALA A 41 -10.70 -3.87 3.89
CA ALA A 41 -10.70 -2.79 4.85
C ALA A 41 -11.80 -1.76 4.54
N GLU A 42 -12.42 -1.20 5.57
CA GLU A 42 -13.50 -0.22 5.43
C GLU A 42 -12.98 1.21 5.17
N GLY A 43 -11.67 1.41 5.08
CA GLY A 43 -11.03 2.71 4.89
C GLY A 43 -11.17 3.28 3.46
N ASP A 44 -11.19 4.60 3.36
CA ASP A 44 -11.34 5.32 2.09
C ASP A 44 -10.03 5.45 1.28
N ALA A 45 -8.88 5.27 1.93
CA ALA A 45 -7.56 5.36 1.32
C ALA A 45 -6.56 4.43 2.02
N GLY A 46 -5.54 3.99 1.29
CA GLY A 46 -4.38 3.31 1.88
C GLY A 46 -3.35 4.31 2.40
N ILE A 47 -2.51 3.89 3.34
CA ILE A 47 -1.50 4.76 3.96
C ILE A 47 -0.15 4.06 4.00
N THR A 48 0.90 4.73 3.51
CA THR A 48 2.29 4.34 3.74
C THR A 48 3.25 5.50 3.55
N GLU A 49 4.29 5.52 4.36
CA GLU A 49 5.48 6.36 4.28
C GLU A 49 6.46 5.97 3.16
N CYS A 50 6.33 4.76 2.61
CA CYS A 50 7.24 4.24 1.60
C CYS A 50 6.71 4.48 0.17
N PRO A 51 7.37 5.33 -0.66
CA PRO A 51 6.87 5.67 -1.99
C PRO A 51 6.72 4.46 -2.93
N THR A 52 7.67 3.52 -2.90
CA THR A 52 7.58 2.33 -3.75
C THR A 52 6.50 1.35 -3.27
N CYS A 53 6.24 1.29 -1.95
CA CYS A 53 5.11 0.52 -1.46
C CYS A 53 3.80 1.15 -1.90
N ALA A 54 3.67 2.48 -1.83
CA ALA A 54 2.50 3.20 -2.32
C ALA A 54 2.21 2.87 -3.79
N MET A 55 3.20 2.98 -4.66
CA MET A 55 3.07 2.64 -6.08
C MET A 55 2.59 1.19 -6.31
N GLN A 56 3.06 0.24 -5.51
CA GLN A 56 2.66 -1.16 -5.62
C GLN A 56 1.27 -1.42 -5.03
N MET A 57 0.92 -0.76 -3.93
CA MET A 57 -0.41 -0.80 -3.32
C MET A 57 -1.45 -0.23 -4.29
N GLU A 58 -1.19 0.92 -4.90
CA GLU A 58 -2.02 1.52 -5.97
C GLU A 58 -2.18 0.55 -7.13
N HIS A 59 -1.07 0.00 -7.65
CA HIS A 59 -1.08 -0.93 -8.77
C HIS A 59 -1.84 -2.23 -8.47
N GLY A 60 -1.69 -2.78 -7.26
CA GLY A 60 -2.28 -4.06 -6.86
C GLY A 60 -3.73 -3.98 -6.38
N THR A 61 -4.22 -2.80 -6.00
CA THR A 61 -5.55 -2.63 -5.38
C THR A 61 -6.43 -1.58 -6.04
N GLY A 62 -5.85 -0.59 -6.71
CA GLY A 62 -6.55 0.58 -7.24
C GLY A 62 -6.94 1.63 -6.18
N TYR A 63 -6.58 1.44 -4.91
CA TYR A 63 -6.78 2.45 -3.87
C TYR A 63 -5.88 3.66 -4.12
N GLU A 64 -6.38 4.84 -3.74
CA GLU A 64 -5.53 6.01 -3.51
C GLU A 64 -4.68 5.77 -2.27
N ILE A 65 -3.37 6.04 -2.36
CA ILE A 65 -2.44 5.85 -1.25
C ILE A 65 -1.83 7.18 -0.83
N ARG A 66 -1.98 7.51 0.46
CA ARG A 66 -1.51 8.78 1.03
C ARG A 66 -0.30 8.57 1.93
N HIS A 67 0.56 9.59 2.02
CA HIS A 67 1.62 9.60 3.01
C HIS A 67 1.03 9.90 4.41
N PRO A 68 1.45 9.21 5.50
CA PRO A 68 0.93 9.46 6.84
C PRO A 68 1.03 10.91 7.30
N LEU A 69 2.01 11.68 6.80
CA LEU A 69 2.14 13.10 7.10
C LEU A 69 1.00 13.95 6.54
N GLU A 70 0.40 13.58 5.41
CA GLU A 70 -0.76 14.28 4.87
C GLU A 70 -1.96 14.10 5.80
N LEU A 71 -2.16 12.89 6.33
CA LEU A 71 -3.19 12.63 7.34
C LEU A 71 -2.94 13.43 8.63
N LEU A 72 -1.69 13.58 9.05
CA LEU A 72 -1.34 14.41 10.21
C LEU A 72 -1.57 15.90 9.95
N GLU A 73 -1.31 16.38 8.73
CA GLU A 73 -1.63 17.74 8.30
C GLU A 73 -3.15 17.99 8.39
N ASP A 74 -3.96 17.14 7.76
CA ASP A 74 -5.43 17.21 7.79
C ASP A 74 -5.99 17.17 9.23
N ALA A 75 -5.31 16.49 10.15
CA ALA A 75 -5.79 16.29 11.52
C ALA A 75 -5.33 17.35 12.53
N LEU A 76 -4.21 18.04 12.27
CA LEU A 76 -3.56 18.94 13.24
C LEU A 76 -3.48 20.39 12.78
N VAL A 77 -3.52 20.65 11.47
CA VAL A 77 -3.29 21.98 10.90
C VAL A 77 -4.58 22.56 10.32
N GLU A 78 -5.42 21.73 9.72
CA GLU A 78 -6.79 22.08 9.32
C GLU A 78 -7.78 21.97 10.50
#